data_AF-T0Z7T3-F1
#
_entry.id   AF-T0Z7T3-F1
#
_cell.length_a   1.000
_cell.length_b   1.000
_cell.length_c   1.000
_cell.angle_alpha   90.00
_cell.angle_beta   90.00
_cell.angle_gamma   90.00
#
_symmetry.space_group_name_H-M   'P 1'
#
loop_
_entity.id
_entity.type
_entity.pdbx_description
1 polymer ?
#
loop_
_entity_poly.entity_id
_entity_poly.type
_entity_poly.pdbx_seq_one_letter_code
_entity_poly.pdbx_strand_id
1 'polypeptide(L)'
;RAVGVSRPYGLHPTGRVAGLESDRARIDRRGIGSADLCLIPLEDGDRAEALRRAGRRIVSIDLNPLSRTSRAAHLPIVDELTRALTEIARALEEPARTRPSLRTPSARALLSDARATMARNLLRELRPARPAKPRPPR
;
A
#
# COMPACT_ATOMS: atom_id res chain seq x y z
N ARG A 1 -20.89 10.32 4.44
CA ARG A 1 -22.32 10.20 4.06
C ARG A 1 -22.59 10.75 2.66
N ALA A 2 -22.06 11.92 2.28
CA ALA A 2 -22.24 12.51 0.94
C ALA A 2 -21.75 11.63 -0.25
N VAL A 3 -20.86 10.67 0.01
CA VAL A 3 -20.28 9.76 -1.01
C VAL A 3 -20.78 8.31 -0.88
N GLY A 4 -21.97 8.09 -0.32
CA GLY A 4 -22.61 6.76 -0.28
C GLY A 4 -22.19 5.81 0.86
N VAL A 5 -21.25 6.20 1.74
CA VAL A 5 -20.93 5.42 2.94
C VAL A 5 -22.07 5.52 3.96
N SER A 6 -22.84 4.43 4.10
CA SER A 6 -24.01 4.33 4.97
C SER A 6 -23.64 4.19 6.46
N ARG A 7 -22.56 3.45 6.76
CA ARG A 7 -22.11 3.16 8.13
C ARG A 7 -20.59 3.30 8.27
N PRO A 8 -20.08 4.52 8.56
CA PRO A 8 -18.68 4.70 8.91
C PRO A 8 -18.41 4.15 10.32
N TYR A 9 -17.49 3.20 10.44
CA TYR A 9 -16.96 2.72 11.72
C TYR A 9 -15.83 3.64 12.22
N GLY A 10 -15.51 3.55 13.52
CA GLY A 10 -14.38 4.28 14.10
C GLY A 10 -14.68 5.70 14.61
N LEU A 11 -15.90 6.21 14.42
CA LEU A 11 -16.32 7.50 15.00
C LEU A 11 -16.36 7.46 16.53
N HIS A 12 -16.75 6.31 17.08
CA HIS A 12 -16.76 6.04 18.52
C HIS A 12 -16.08 4.69 18.75
N PRO A 13 -14.73 4.66 18.82
CA PRO A 13 -13.99 3.41 18.92
C PRO A 13 -14.34 2.68 20.22
N THR A 14 -14.57 1.37 20.10
CA THR A 14 -15.05 0.50 21.18
C THR A 14 -14.00 -0.52 21.62
N GLY A 15 -12.80 -0.49 21.03
CA GLY A 15 -11.73 -1.44 21.33
C GLY A 15 -10.35 -0.81 21.20
N ARG A 16 -9.34 -1.61 21.53
CA ARG A 16 -7.92 -1.23 21.41
C ARG A 16 -7.12 -2.38 20.81
N VAL A 17 -6.13 -2.05 19.97
CA VAL A 17 -5.08 -2.99 19.57
C VAL A 17 -3.98 -2.99 20.63
N ALA A 18 -3.49 -4.17 21.00
CA ALA A 18 -2.42 -4.31 21.98
C ALA A 18 -1.07 -3.81 21.42
N GLY A 19 -0.19 -3.34 22.31
CA GLY A 19 1.17 -2.93 21.94
C GLY A 19 1.27 -1.57 21.25
N LEU A 20 0.25 -0.72 21.38
CA LEU A 20 0.29 0.71 21.04
C LEU A 20 -0.20 1.53 22.22
N GLU A 21 0.43 2.68 22.44
CA GLU A 21 -0.02 3.66 23.42
C GLU A 21 -0.95 4.70 22.78
N SER A 22 -1.58 5.52 23.63
CA SER A 22 -2.42 6.66 23.25
C SER A 22 -3.68 6.29 22.44
N ASP A 23 -4.16 7.24 21.63
CA ASP A 23 -5.32 7.12 20.78
C ASP A 23 -5.04 6.32 19.50
N ARG A 24 -3.76 6.12 19.14
CA ARG A 24 -3.34 5.27 18.00
C ARG A 24 -3.77 3.81 18.17
N ALA A 25 -3.91 3.37 19.42
CA ALA A 25 -4.40 2.04 19.76
C ALA A 25 -5.90 1.85 19.50
N ARG A 26 -6.69 2.93 19.40
CA ARG A 26 -8.15 2.82 19.32
C ARG A 26 -8.60 2.21 18.00
N ILE A 27 -9.56 1.29 18.09
CA ILE A 27 -10.22 0.63 16.95
C ILE A 27 -11.71 0.47 17.23
N ASP A 28 -12.52 0.30 16.18
CA ASP A 28 -13.90 -0.15 16.32
C ASP A 28 -13.92 -1.68 16.31
N ARG A 29 -14.55 -2.31 17.32
CA ARG A 29 -14.68 -3.77 17.40
C ARG A 29 -15.42 -4.36 16.21
N ARG A 30 -16.34 -3.61 15.58
CA ARG A 30 -17.10 -4.03 14.40
C ARG A 30 -16.41 -3.67 13.08
N GLY A 31 -15.33 -2.88 13.14
CA GLY A 31 -14.48 -2.55 12.00
C GLY A 31 -13.19 -3.37 12.06
N ILE A 32 -12.06 -2.68 12.24
CA ILE A 32 -10.72 -3.28 12.33
C ILE A 32 -10.67 -4.43 13.38
N GLY A 33 -11.44 -4.33 14.46
CA GLY A 33 -11.46 -5.36 15.50
C GLY A 33 -11.95 -6.73 15.03
N SER A 34 -12.90 -6.77 14.10
CA SER A 34 -13.47 -8.01 13.55
C SER A 34 -12.96 -8.35 12.15
N ALA A 35 -12.18 -7.47 11.52
CA ALA A 35 -11.65 -7.70 10.18
C ALA A 35 -10.61 -8.83 10.17
N ASP A 36 -10.59 -9.63 9.10
CA ASP A 36 -9.56 -10.62 8.79
C ASP A 36 -8.46 -10.06 7.88
N LEU A 37 -8.79 -9.00 7.12
CA LEU A 37 -7.92 -8.24 6.23
C LEU A 37 -8.19 -6.74 6.39
N CYS A 38 -7.14 -5.93 6.49
CA CYS A 38 -7.21 -4.47 6.51
C CYS A 38 -6.44 -3.88 5.32
N LEU A 39 -7.09 -3.03 4.54
CA LEU A 39 -6.44 -2.11 3.61
C LEU A 39 -6.14 -0.80 4.35
N ILE A 40 -4.85 -0.47 4.49
CA ILE A 40 -4.38 0.68 5.27
C ILE A 40 -3.50 1.61 4.41
N PRO A 41 -4.10 2.60 3.72
CA PRO A 41 -3.33 3.59 2.97
C PRO A 41 -2.68 4.61 3.92
N LEU A 42 -1.43 4.99 3.64
CA LEU A 42 -0.70 6.06 4.35
C LEU A 42 -0.71 5.94 5.88
N GLU A 43 -0.67 4.71 6.39
CA GLU A 43 -0.80 4.40 7.82
C GLU A 43 0.54 4.55 8.57
N ASP A 44 0.44 4.80 9.87
CA ASP A 44 1.58 4.79 10.77
C ASP A 44 2.21 3.39 10.90
N GLY A 45 3.55 3.34 10.86
CA GLY A 45 4.31 2.10 10.90
C GLY A 45 4.10 1.26 12.16
N ASP A 46 4.05 1.88 13.34
CA ASP A 46 3.82 1.13 14.59
C ASP A 46 2.43 0.53 14.59
N ARG A 47 1.45 1.29 14.07
CA ARG A 47 0.07 0.83 13.99
C ARG A 47 -0.08 -0.34 13.03
N ALA A 48 0.56 -0.29 11.87
CA ALA A 48 0.59 -1.40 10.92
C ALA A 48 1.19 -2.68 11.56
N GLU A 49 2.30 -2.55 12.28
CA GLU A 49 2.92 -3.67 12.98
C GLU A 49 2.04 -4.23 14.10
N ALA A 50 1.40 -3.37 14.89
CA ALA A 50 0.51 -3.79 15.96
C ALA A 50 -0.73 -4.52 15.43
N LEU A 51 -1.32 -4.04 14.33
CA LEU A 51 -2.42 -4.72 13.65
C LEU A 51 -1.98 -6.10 13.13
N ARG A 52 -0.79 -6.19 12.55
CA ARG A 52 -0.20 -7.47 12.15
C ARG A 52 0.01 -8.41 13.33
N ARG A 53 0.58 -7.94 14.45
CA ARG A 53 0.75 -8.72 15.68
C ARG A 53 -0.59 -9.18 16.26
N ALA A 54 -1.64 -8.38 16.10
CA ALA A 54 -3.00 -8.73 16.46
C ALA A 54 -3.68 -9.72 15.47
N GLY A 55 -2.92 -10.29 14.54
CA GLY A 55 -3.39 -11.33 13.62
C GLY A 55 -4.19 -10.81 12.42
N ARG A 56 -4.08 -9.52 12.09
CA ARG A 56 -4.74 -8.96 10.90
C ARG A 56 -3.84 -9.12 9.69
N ARG A 57 -4.40 -9.60 8.57
CA ARG A 57 -3.71 -9.51 7.27
C ARG A 57 -3.75 -8.06 6.81
N ILE A 58 -2.65 -7.59 6.24
CA ILE A 58 -2.45 -6.17 5.95
C ILE A 58 -2.11 -5.99 4.47
N VAL A 59 -2.91 -5.17 3.79
CA VAL A 59 -2.58 -4.57 2.50
C VAL A 59 -2.26 -3.11 2.77
N SER A 60 -1.07 -2.64 2.40
CA SER A 60 -0.73 -1.22 2.50
C SER A 60 -0.72 -0.58 1.11
N ILE A 61 -1.04 0.71 1.05
CA ILE A 61 -0.75 1.56 -0.11
C ILE A 61 0.16 2.69 0.39
N ASP A 62 1.40 2.72 -0.12
CA ASP A 62 2.43 3.67 0.29
C ASP A 62 3.42 3.87 -0.86
N LEU A 63 3.84 5.11 -1.11
CA LEU A 63 4.85 5.42 -2.13
C LEU A 63 6.24 4.89 -1.75
N ASN A 64 6.51 4.73 -0.46
CA ASN A 64 7.84 4.40 0.03
C ASN A 64 7.98 2.88 0.30
N PRO A 65 8.73 2.12 -0.52
CA PRO A 65 8.95 0.68 -0.28
C PRO A 65 9.87 0.41 0.92
N LEU A 66 10.46 1.44 1.52
CA LEU A 66 11.34 1.35 2.69
C LEU A 66 10.60 1.66 4.00
N SER A 67 9.35 2.12 3.93
CA SER A 67 8.60 2.52 5.12
C SER A 67 8.38 1.32 6.06
N ARG A 68 8.16 1.60 7.35
CA ARG A 68 7.81 0.57 8.32
C ARG A 68 6.46 -0.08 7.96
N THR A 69 5.51 0.72 7.49
CA THR A 69 4.19 0.28 7.01
C THR A 69 4.32 -0.72 5.85
N SER A 70 5.06 -0.37 4.80
CA SER A 70 5.30 -1.23 3.64
C SER A 70 5.98 -2.55 4.02
N ARG A 71 6.94 -2.51 4.95
CA ARG A 71 7.64 -3.71 5.44
C ARG A 71 6.77 -4.58 6.35
N ALA A 72 5.85 -3.99 7.11
CA ALA A 72 4.91 -4.70 7.97
C ALA A 72 3.77 -5.36 7.17
N ALA A 73 3.43 -4.85 5.98
CA ALA A 73 2.35 -5.38 5.17
C ALA A 73 2.58 -6.82 4.70
N HIS A 74 1.48 -7.55 4.51
CA HIS A 74 1.48 -8.86 3.85
C HIS A 74 1.45 -8.69 2.33
N LEU A 75 0.80 -7.61 1.86
CA LEU A 75 0.76 -7.19 0.47
C LEU A 75 1.03 -5.67 0.39
N PRO A 76 2.28 -5.24 0.22
CA PRO A 76 2.58 -3.84 0.01
C PRO A 76 2.31 -3.44 -1.44
N ILE A 77 1.45 -2.45 -1.65
CA ILE A 77 1.24 -1.77 -2.93
C ILE A 77 2.10 -0.50 -2.89
N VAL A 78 3.13 -0.47 -3.73
CA VAL A 78 4.06 0.67 -3.83
C VAL A 78 3.59 1.58 -4.95
N ASP A 79 2.63 2.46 -4.62
CA ASP A 79 1.98 3.29 -5.62
C ASP A 79 1.36 4.57 -5.03
N GLU A 80 0.95 5.50 -5.89
CA GLU A 80 0.18 6.68 -5.48
C GLU A 80 -1.25 6.27 -5.12
N LEU A 81 -1.79 6.82 -4.03
CA LEU A 81 -3.04 6.38 -3.43
C LEU A 81 -4.23 6.41 -4.39
N THR A 82 -4.41 7.51 -5.11
CA THR A 82 -5.57 7.69 -6.01
C THR A 82 -5.49 6.73 -7.18
N ARG A 83 -4.30 6.57 -7.78
CA ARG A 83 -4.06 5.59 -8.84
C ARG A 83 -4.34 4.16 -8.36
N ALA A 84 -3.79 3.77 -7.21
CA ALA A 84 -3.99 2.44 -6.65
C ALA A 84 -5.47 2.14 -6.38
N LEU A 85 -6.20 3.07 -5.74
CA LEU A 85 -7.63 2.89 -5.47
C LEU A 85 -8.46 2.81 -6.74
N THR A 86 -8.10 3.58 -7.77
CA THR A 86 -8.75 3.54 -9.09
C THR A 86 -8.57 2.17 -9.74
N GLU A 87 -7.35 1.64 -9.77
CA GLU A 87 -7.08 0.34 -10.37
C GLU A 87 -7.70 -0.81 -9.55
N ILE A 88 -7.72 -0.71 -8.22
CA ILE A 88 -8.44 -1.66 -7.37
C ILE A 88 -9.94 -1.65 -7.70
N ALA A 89 -10.56 -0.48 -7.81
CA ALA A 89 -11.97 -0.35 -8.16
C ALA A 89 -12.28 -0.99 -9.51
N ARG A 90 -11.47 -0.69 -10.54
CA ARG A 90 -11.60 -1.31 -11.88
C ARG A 90 -11.50 -2.83 -11.82
N ALA A 91 -10.50 -3.36 -11.11
CA ALA A 91 -10.32 -4.81 -10.97
C ALA A 91 -11.49 -5.51 -10.25
N LEU A 92 -12.21 -4.79 -9.37
CA LEU A 92 -13.38 -5.32 -8.69
C LEU A 92 -14.61 -5.39 -9.60
N GLU A 93 -14.72 -4.51 -10.59
CA GLU A 93 -15.78 -4.53 -11.61
C GLU A 93 -15.59 -5.63 -12.66
N GLU A 94 -14.36 -6.13 -12.84
CA GLU A 94 -14.08 -7.21 -13.77
C GLU A 94 -14.73 -8.56 -13.36
N PRO A 95 -15.35 -9.29 -14.31
CA PRO A 95 -15.97 -10.58 -14.04
C PRO A 95 -14.98 -11.60 -13.46
N ALA A 96 -15.41 -12.38 -12.47
CA ALA A 96 -14.53 -13.37 -11.82
C ALA A 96 -13.92 -14.40 -12.78
N ARG A 97 -14.59 -14.69 -13.92
CA ARG A 97 -14.11 -15.64 -14.95
C ARG A 97 -12.92 -15.15 -15.75
N THR A 98 -12.65 -13.84 -15.77
CA THR A 98 -11.50 -13.25 -16.46
C THR A 98 -10.33 -13.02 -15.53
N ARG A 99 -10.48 -13.28 -14.22
CA ARG A 99 -9.42 -13.07 -13.24
C ARG A 99 -8.36 -14.16 -13.40
N PRO A 100 -7.12 -13.82 -13.76
CA PRO A 100 -6.06 -14.80 -13.85
C PRO A 100 -5.85 -15.48 -12.48
N SER A 101 -5.43 -16.74 -12.51
CA SER A 101 -4.84 -17.38 -11.34
C SER A 101 -3.57 -16.63 -10.96
N LEU A 102 -3.69 -15.69 -10.03
CA LEU A 102 -2.55 -14.91 -9.57
C LEU A 102 -1.88 -15.63 -8.41
N ARG A 103 -0.64 -16.08 -8.62
CA ARG A 103 0.26 -16.35 -7.52
C ARG A 103 0.81 -15.03 -7.02
N THR A 104 0.30 -14.57 -5.87
CA THR A 104 0.81 -13.37 -5.23
C THR A 104 2.25 -13.60 -4.78
N PRO A 105 3.23 -12.81 -5.26
CA PRO A 105 4.61 -12.89 -4.78
C PRO A 105 4.69 -12.55 -3.29
N SER A 106 5.77 -12.97 -2.63
CA SER A 106 6.01 -12.55 -1.24
C SER A 106 6.15 -11.03 -1.13
N ALA A 107 5.76 -10.46 0.01
CA ALA A 107 5.97 -9.04 0.30
C ALA A 107 7.44 -8.61 0.08
N ARG A 108 8.39 -9.48 0.43
CA ARG A 108 9.83 -9.23 0.19
C ARG A 108 10.15 -9.06 -1.29
N ALA A 109 9.58 -9.90 -2.16
CA ALA A 109 9.78 -9.83 -3.60
C ALA A 109 9.19 -8.53 -4.16
N LEU A 110 7.95 -8.20 -3.81
CA LEU A 110 7.29 -6.96 -4.23
C LEU A 110 8.09 -5.70 -3.86
N LEU A 111 8.56 -5.62 -2.61
CA LEU A 111 9.39 -4.49 -2.17
C LEU A 111 10.77 -4.47 -2.83
N SER A 112 11.34 -5.65 -3.14
CA SER A 112 12.60 -5.74 -3.87
C SER A 112 12.47 -5.21 -5.29
N ASP A 113 11.40 -5.58 -5.98
CA ASP A 113 11.12 -5.13 -7.34
C ASP A 113 10.87 -3.63 -7.40
N ALA A 114 10.15 -3.08 -6.40
CA ALA A 114 9.97 -1.65 -6.26
C ALA A 114 11.31 -0.91 -6.08
N ARG A 115 12.17 -1.38 -5.15
CA ARG A 115 13.51 -0.80 -4.94
C ARG A 115 14.39 -0.91 -6.20
N ALA A 116 14.36 -2.06 -6.88
CA ALA A 116 15.10 -2.24 -8.13
C ALA A 116 14.62 -1.28 -9.22
N THR A 117 13.31 -1.02 -9.28
CA THR A 117 12.73 -0.02 -10.20
C THR A 117 13.19 1.38 -9.87
N MET A 118 13.18 1.77 -8.60
CA MET A 118 13.73 3.05 -8.16
C MET A 118 15.21 3.19 -8.52
N ALA A 119 16.03 2.17 -8.23
CA ALA A 119 17.46 2.18 -8.55
C ALA A 119 17.71 2.32 -10.04
N ARG A 120 16.99 1.57 -10.89
CA ARG A 120 17.08 1.70 -12.36
C ARG A 120 16.72 3.10 -12.84
N ASN A 121 15.66 3.70 -12.28
CA ASN A 121 15.25 5.05 -12.64
C ASN A 121 16.31 6.08 -12.24
N LEU A 122 16.84 6.02 -11.01
CA LEU A 122 17.91 6.91 -10.56
C LEU A 122 19.16 6.77 -11.43
N LEU A 123 19.59 5.54 -11.73
CA LEU A 123 20.73 5.29 -12.62
C LEU A 123 20.50 5.84 -14.04
N ARG A 124 19.26 5.85 -14.53
CA ARG A 124 18.92 6.46 -15.83
C ARG A 124 19.06 7.99 -15.77
N GLU A 125 18.57 8.63 -14.72
CA GLU A 125 18.65 10.09 -14.55
C GLU A 125 20.10 10.58 -14.33
N LEU A 126 20.94 9.75 -13.70
CA LEU A 126 22.36 10.05 -13.50
C LEU A 126 23.23 9.86 -14.76
N ARG A 127 22.68 9.32 -15.87
CA ARG A 127 23.45 9.20 -17.11
C ARG A 127 23.72 10.60 -17.68
N PRO A 128 24.97 10.91 -18.06
CA PRO A 128 25.26 12.19 -18.70
C PRO A 128 24.40 12.36 -19.95
N ALA A 129 23.93 13.59 -20.18
CA ALA A 129 23.22 13.93 -21.40
C ALA A 129 24.04 13.45 -22.61
N ARG A 130 23.38 12.75 -23.54
CA ARG A 130 24.04 12.26 -24.76
C ARG A 130 24.68 13.48 -25.44
N PRO A 131 25.98 13.45 -25.81
CA PRO A 131 26.59 14.57 -26.51
C PRO A 131 25.76 14.87 -27.75
N ALA A 132 25.46 16.15 -27.97
CA ALA A 132 24.70 16.58 -29.14
C ALA A 132 25.39 16.04 -30.40
N LYS A 133 24.61 15.45 -31.32
CA LYS A 133 25.17 15.04 -32.62
C LYS A 133 25.83 16.28 -33.27
N PRO A 134 27.06 16.17 -33.79
CA PRO A 134 27.67 17.28 -34.51
C PRO A 134 26.76 17.69 -35.66
N ARG A 135 26.54 19.01 -35.81
CA ARG A 135 25.80 19.55 -36.96
C ARG A 135 26.60 19.26 -38.22
N PRO A 136 25.98 18.77 -39.30
CA PRO A 136 26.68 18.58 -40.57
C PRO A 136 27.23 19.94 -41.08
N PRO A 137 28.39 19.93 -41.77
CA PRO A 137 28.93 21.14 -42.38
C PRO A 137 27.92 21.71 -43.40
N ARG A 138 27.88 23.04 -43.50
CA ARG A 138 27.06 23.77 -44.47
C ARG A 138 27.61 23.63 -45.88
#